data_AF-A0A0F9XUR6-F1
#
_entry.id   AF-A0A0F9XUR6-F1
#
_cell.length_a   1.000
_cell.length_b   1.000
_cell.length_c   1.000
_cell.angle_alpha   90.00
_cell.angle_beta   90.00
_cell.angle_gamma   90.00
#
_symmetry.space_group_name_H-M   'P 1'
#
loop_
_entity.id
_entity.type
_entity.pdbx_description
1 polymer ?
#
loop_
_entity_poly.entity_id
_entity_poly.type
_entity_poly.pdbx_seq_one_letter_code
_entity_poly.pdbx_strand_id
1 'polypeptide(L)'
;MIDDRETMFDQCKAVFATHLTDIQVPAGHVLFNASRPIFGNRLDYDEWCFGRFYTTLSPKDDHAEYSIKENLDLDARIVILITPEEAAEIVLLGHRYAHKYREYSIEDRVKMLLPMISKKQHLPYPEALALLDAVRQQADKAA
;
A
#
# COMPACT_ATOMS: atom_id res chain seq x y z
N MET A 1 10.11 21.42 12.29
CA MET A 1 9.77 21.73 10.88
C MET A 1 9.31 20.41 10.31
N ILE A 2 8.03 20.30 9.97
CA ILE A 2 7.54 19.18 9.18
C ILE A 2 8.18 19.41 7.80
N ASP A 3 8.95 18.45 7.30
CA ASP A 3 9.53 18.55 5.97
C ASP A 3 8.34 18.53 4.99
N ASP A 4 8.11 19.60 4.23
CA ASP A 4 6.97 19.71 3.30
C ASP A 4 6.91 18.48 2.35
N ARG A 5 8.06 17.83 2.14
CA ARG A 5 8.25 16.59 1.37
C ARG A 5 7.58 15.36 1.96
N GLU A 6 7.34 15.29 3.27
CA GLU A 6 6.62 14.18 3.92
C GLU A 6 5.12 14.22 3.62
N THR A 7 4.57 15.40 3.37
CA THR A 7 3.11 15.59 3.14
C THR A 7 2.71 15.55 1.66
N MET A 8 3.68 15.47 0.75
CA MET A 8 3.45 15.50 -0.71
C MET A 8 2.52 14.38 -1.19
N PHE A 9 2.46 13.26 -0.46
CA PHE A 9 1.64 12.11 -0.78
C PHE A 9 0.31 12.06 -0.03
N ASP A 10 0.00 13.04 0.83
CA ASP A 10 -1.20 13.02 1.69
C ASP A 10 -2.51 12.96 0.90
N GLN A 11 -2.49 13.56 -0.30
CA GLN A 11 -3.63 13.58 -1.21
C GLN A 11 -3.74 12.30 -2.03
N CYS A 12 -2.70 11.46 -2.06
CA CYS A 12 -2.70 10.21 -2.79
C CYS A 12 -3.51 9.16 -2.04
N LYS A 13 -4.35 8.44 -2.78
CA LYS A 13 -5.02 7.25 -2.26
C LYS A 13 -4.09 6.05 -2.37
N ALA A 14 -4.13 5.20 -1.37
CA ALA A 14 -3.34 3.99 -1.31
C ALA A 14 -4.17 2.73 -1.50
N VAL A 15 -3.52 1.67 -1.99
CA VAL A 15 -4.05 0.33 -2.08
C VAL A 15 -3.04 -0.67 -1.52
N PHE A 16 -3.54 -1.67 -0.82
CA PHE A 16 -2.73 -2.78 -0.33
C PHE A 16 -2.67 -3.90 -1.36
N ALA A 17 -1.46 -4.43 -1.61
CA ALA A 17 -1.25 -5.52 -2.54
C ALA A 17 -0.41 -6.64 -1.89
N THR A 18 -0.93 -7.87 -1.97
CA THR A 18 -0.27 -9.08 -1.43
C THR A 18 0.36 -9.96 -2.50
N HIS A 19 0.10 -9.69 -3.79
CA HIS A 19 0.45 -10.56 -4.91
C HIS A 19 1.62 -10.02 -5.75
N LEU A 20 2.21 -8.89 -5.36
CA LEU A 20 3.29 -8.22 -6.07
C LEU A 20 4.63 -8.46 -5.34
N THR A 21 4.93 -9.72 -5.04
CA THR A 21 6.07 -10.12 -4.20
C THR A 21 7.43 -9.83 -4.84
N ASP A 22 7.48 -9.71 -6.17
CA ASP A 22 8.72 -9.53 -6.92
C ASP A 22 9.03 -8.05 -7.20
N ILE A 23 8.12 -7.13 -6.85
CA ILE A 23 8.37 -5.70 -7.03
C ILE A 23 9.34 -5.19 -5.96
N GLN A 24 10.52 -4.77 -6.41
CA GLN A 24 11.49 -4.07 -5.57
C GLN A 24 11.24 -2.57 -5.65
N VAL A 25 10.81 -1.98 -4.53
CA VAL A 25 10.69 -0.53 -4.38
C VAL A 25 11.98 0.01 -3.76
N PRO A 26 12.73 0.91 -4.44
CA PRO A 26 13.94 1.49 -3.87
C PRO A 26 13.66 2.18 -2.53
N ALA A 27 14.66 2.19 -1.64
CA ALA A 27 14.52 2.81 -0.33
C ALA A 27 14.16 4.31 -0.44
N GLY A 28 13.10 4.72 0.25
CA GLY A 28 12.59 6.10 0.20
C GLY A 28 11.73 6.42 -1.03
N HIS A 29 11.46 5.46 -1.91
CA HIS A 29 10.52 5.62 -3.02
C HIS A 29 9.13 5.11 -2.62
N VAL A 30 8.11 5.62 -3.30
CA VAL A 30 6.76 5.07 -3.29
C VAL A 30 6.45 4.39 -4.62
N LEU A 31 5.66 3.32 -4.59
CA LEU A 31 5.18 2.62 -5.78
C LEU A 31 3.82 3.19 -6.16
N PHE A 32 3.64 3.64 -7.40
CA PHE A 32 2.35 4.02 -7.96
C PHE A 32 1.84 2.97 -8.93
N ASN A 33 0.51 2.85 -9.04
CA ASN A 33 -0.13 2.20 -10.15
C ASN A 33 -1.32 2.98 -10.73
N ALA A 34 -1.64 2.74 -11.99
CA ALA A 34 -2.85 3.22 -12.65
C ALA A 34 -3.22 2.32 -13.83
N SER A 35 -4.42 2.46 -14.41
CA SER A 35 -4.84 1.72 -15.63
C SER A 35 -4.32 2.33 -16.93
N ARG A 36 -3.48 3.37 -16.84
CA ARG A 36 -2.91 4.14 -17.95
C ARG A 36 -1.46 4.50 -17.61
N PRO A 37 -0.61 4.83 -18.59
CA PRO A 37 0.78 5.24 -18.33
C PRO A 37 0.84 6.38 -17.32
N ILE A 38 1.82 6.33 -16.41
CA ILE A 38 2.00 7.25 -15.28
C ILE A 38 3.46 7.72 -15.19
N PHE A 39 3.67 8.84 -14.52
CA PHE A 39 4.96 9.52 -14.39
C PHE A 39 5.80 8.95 -13.25
N GLY A 40 7.10 8.79 -13.48
CA GLY A 40 8.10 8.35 -12.50
C GLY A 40 9.14 7.43 -13.14
N ASN A 41 9.92 6.76 -12.30
CA ASN A 41 10.88 5.75 -12.73
C ASN A 41 10.14 4.45 -13.06
N ARG A 42 9.96 4.22 -14.36
CA ARG A 42 9.29 3.04 -14.90
C ARG A 42 9.97 1.77 -14.36
N LEU A 43 9.15 0.86 -13.87
CA LEU A 43 9.60 -0.50 -13.58
C LEU A 43 9.52 -1.30 -14.89
N ASP A 44 10.64 -1.91 -15.28
CA ASP A 44 10.67 -2.87 -16.38
C ASP A 44 10.01 -4.16 -15.89
N TYR A 45 8.69 -4.24 -16.04
CA TYR A 45 7.92 -5.44 -15.74
C TYR A 45 7.24 -5.92 -17.03
N ASP A 46 7.57 -7.15 -17.39
CA ASP A 46 7.27 -7.85 -18.63
C ASP A 46 6.10 -8.84 -18.50
N GLU A 47 5.69 -9.19 -17.28
CA GLU A 47 4.55 -10.08 -17.04
C GLU A 47 3.28 -9.34 -16.58
N TRP A 48 2.19 -9.65 -17.28
CA TRP A 48 0.77 -9.34 -17.00
C TRP A 48 0.47 -8.52 -15.73
N CYS A 49 0.72 -7.22 -15.79
CA CYS A 49 0.29 -6.26 -14.76
C CYS A 49 -1.24 -6.05 -14.73
N PHE A 50 -2.07 -7.01 -15.13
CA PHE A 50 -3.54 -6.91 -15.20
C PHE A 50 -4.05 -5.61 -15.86
N GLY A 51 -3.32 -5.08 -16.85
CA GLY A 51 -3.64 -3.80 -17.50
C GLY A 51 -3.33 -2.55 -16.66
N ARG A 52 -2.45 -2.67 -15.65
CA ARG A 52 -1.93 -1.58 -14.82
C ARG A 52 -0.51 -1.22 -15.22
N PHE A 53 -0.17 0.05 -15.08
CA PHE A 53 1.18 0.58 -15.21
C PHE A 53 1.72 0.84 -13.80
N TYR A 54 2.98 0.50 -13.57
CA TYR A 54 3.67 0.70 -12.30
C TYR A 54 4.90 1.58 -12.49
N THR A 55 5.14 2.44 -11.52
CA THR A 55 6.28 3.35 -11.51
C THR A 55 6.68 3.64 -10.07
N THR A 56 7.96 3.92 -9.83
CA THR A 56 8.41 4.39 -8.52
C THR A 56 8.72 5.87 -8.56
N LEU A 57 8.49 6.56 -7.45
CA LEU A 57 8.78 7.99 -7.33
C LEU A 57 9.45 8.26 -5.99
N SER A 58 10.53 9.04 -6.01
CA SER A 58 11.13 9.57 -4.79
C SER A 58 10.61 10.98 -4.54
N PRO A 59 10.27 11.36 -3.29
CA PRO A 59 10.01 12.75 -2.95
C PRO A 59 11.25 13.65 -3.12
N LYS A 60 12.43 13.06 -3.33
CA LYS A 60 13.69 13.76 -3.58
C LYS A 60 13.96 14.00 -5.07
N ASP A 61 13.12 13.49 -5.97
CA ASP A 61 13.28 13.72 -7.41
C ASP A 61 12.94 15.17 -7.76
N ASP A 62 13.71 15.79 -8.67
CA ASP A 62 13.53 17.21 -9.06
C ASP A 62 12.13 17.53 -9.61
N HIS A 63 11.42 16.50 -10.09
CA HIS A 63 10.07 16.61 -10.67
C HIS A 63 9.03 15.83 -9.86
N ALA A 64 9.28 15.56 -8.57
CA ALA A 64 8.37 14.79 -7.73
C ALA A 64 6.99 15.43 -7.61
N GLU A 65 6.90 16.73 -7.30
CA GLU A 65 5.62 17.44 -7.15
C GLU A 65 4.78 17.40 -8.43
N TYR A 66 5.42 17.65 -9.58
CA TYR A 66 4.77 17.58 -10.89
C TYR A 66 4.27 16.16 -11.17
N SER A 67 5.12 15.15 -10.95
CA SER A 67 4.79 13.75 -11.20
C SER A 67 3.65 13.27 -10.31
N ILE A 68 3.61 13.69 -9.03
CA ILE A 68 2.52 13.39 -8.11
C ILE A 68 1.21 13.98 -8.62
N LYS A 69 1.22 15.27 -8.98
CA LYS A 69 0.03 15.96 -9.48
C LYS A 69 -0.54 15.28 -10.73
N GLU A 70 0.30 15.02 -11.72
CA GLU A 70 -0.13 14.34 -12.95
C GLU A 70 -0.63 12.92 -12.65
N ASN A 71 0.04 12.19 -11.75
CA ASN A 71 -0.41 10.85 -11.34
C ASN A 71 -1.77 10.89 -10.62
N LEU A 72 -2.04 11.91 -9.80
CA LEU A 72 -3.35 12.12 -9.18
C LEU A 72 -4.45 12.34 -10.24
N ASP A 73 -4.18 13.18 -11.24
CA ASP A 73 -5.10 13.44 -12.36
C ASP A 73 -5.35 12.18 -13.20
N LEU A 74 -4.35 11.29 -13.26
CA LEU A 74 -4.43 9.98 -13.91
C LEU A 74 -5.12 8.90 -13.05
N ASP A 75 -5.68 9.27 -11.90
CA ASP A 75 -6.31 8.37 -10.93
C ASP A 75 -5.36 7.28 -10.40
N ALA A 76 -4.07 7.62 -10.30
CA ALA A 76 -3.08 6.69 -9.77
C ALA A 76 -3.32 6.43 -8.28
N ARG A 77 -2.82 5.29 -7.81
CA ARG A 77 -2.82 4.88 -6.40
C ARG A 77 -1.42 4.54 -5.96
N ILE A 78 -1.08 4.88 -4.73
CA ILE A 78 0.12 4.35 -4.09
C ILE A 78 -0.14 2.90 -3.72
N VAL A 79 0.75 2.00 -4.09
CA VAL A 79 0.66 0.58 -3.81
C VAL A 79 1.56 0.26 -2.62
N ILE A 80 0.94 -0.22 -1.54
CA ILE A 80 1.63 -0.66 -0.33
C ILE A 80 1.71 -2.18 -0.40
N LEU A 81 2.94 -2.69 -0.54
CA LEU A 81 3.23 -4.11 -0.54
C LEU A 81 3.15 -4.65 0.88
N ILE A 82 2.30 -5.65 1.10
CA ILE A 82 2.07 -6.27 2.41
C ILE A 82 1.97 -7.78 2.28
N THR A 83 2.24 -8.51 3.36
CA THR A 83 2.00 -9.96 3.37
C THR A 83 0.51 -10.29 3.52
N PRO A 84 0.08 -11.51 3.16
CA PRO A 84 -1.29 -11.97 3.41
C PRO A 84 -1.68 -11.89 4.91
N GLU A 85 -0.73 -12.13 5.81
CA GLU A 85 -0.93 -12.04 7.26
C GLU A 85 -1.14 -10.58 7.71
N GLU A 86 -0.31 -9.66 7.21
CA GLU A 86 -0.49 -8.22 7.46
C GLU A 86 -1.86 -7.76 6.96
N ALA A 87 -2.29 -8.21 5.77
CA ALA A 87 -3.60 -7.88 5.20
C ALA A 87 -4.75 -8.35 6.11
N ALA A 88 -4.66 -9.58 6.62
CA ALA A 88 -5.65 -10.13 7.54
C ALA A 88 -5.74 -9.31 8.83
N GLU A 89 -4.60 -8.93 9.42
CA GLU A 89 -4.60 -8.11 10.64
C GLU A 89 -5.07 -6.67 10.41
N ILE A 90 -4.78 -6.07 9.24
CA ILE A 90 -5.33 -4.76 8.86
C ILE A 90 -6.86 -4.79 8.83
N VAL A 91 -7.45 -5.88 8.33
CA VAL A 91 -8.91 -6.08 8.35
C VAL A 91 -9.46 -6.17 9.78
N LEU A 92 -8.69 -6.76 10.70
CA LEU A 92 -9.09 -6.92 12.11
C LEU A 92 -8.93 -5.66 12.95
N LEU A 93 -8.19 -4.64 12.48
CA LEU A 93 -8.08 -3.37 13.20
C LEU A 93 -9.45 -2.73 13.42
N GLY A 94 -9.82 -2.57 14.69
CA GLY A 94 -11.13 -2.05 15.13
C GLY A 94 -12.30 -3.03 14.96
N HIS A 95 -12.04 -4.29 14.59
CA HIS A 95 -13.11 -5.27 14.38
C HIS A 95 -13.62 -5.84 15.70
N ARG A 96 -14.93 -5.74 15.95
CA ARG A 96 -15.60 -6.18 17.20
C ARG A 96 -15.28 -7.63 17.58
N TYR A 97 -15.11 -8.50 16.60
CA TYR A 97 -14.84 -9.93 16.80
C TYR A 97 -13.40 -10.33 16.51
N ALA A 98 -12.45 -9.39 16.51
CA ALA A 98 -11.04 -9.68 16.21
C ALA A 98 -10.48 -10.84 17.05
N HIS A 99 -10.81 -10.90 18.35
CA HIS A 99 -10.41 -12.00 19.24
C HIS A 99 -10.82 -13.37 18.71
N LYS A 100 -12.05 -13.52 18.19
CA LYS A 100 -12.54 -14.81 17.65
C LYS A 100 -11.79 -15.22 16.40
N TYR A 101 -11.48 -14.28 15.51
CA TYR A 101 -10.71 -14.60 14.30
C TYR A 101 -9.28 -15.03 14.62
N ARG A 102 -8.71 -14.56 15.73
CA ARG A 102 -7.38 -14.94 16.20
C ARG A 102 -7.33 -16.30 16.90
N GLU A 103 -8.47 -16.94 17.17
CA GLU A 103 -8.54 -18.33 17.65
C GLU A 103 -8.29 -19.34 16.52
N TYR A 104 -8.45 -18.93 15.26
CA TYR A 104 -8.16 -19.77 14.09
C TYR A 104 -6.66 -19.81 13.78
N SER A 105 -6.25 -20.83 13.03
CA SER A 105 -4.90 -20.90 12.45
C SER A 105 -4.62 -19.68 11.56
N ILE A 106 -3.35 -19.32 11.39
CA ILE A 106 -2.95 -18.19 10.53
C ILE A 106 -3.49 -18.39 9.10
N GLU A 107 -3.36 -19.59 8.56
CA GLU A 107 -3.81 -19.94 7.21
C GLU A 107 -5.33 -19.76 7.05
N ASP A 108 -6.12 -20.31 7.98
CA ASP A 108 -7.58 -20.19 7.96
C ASP A 108 -8.02 -18.73 8.11
N ARG A 109 -7.38 -18.00 9.03
CA ARG A 109 -7.64 -16.58 9.26
C ARG A 109 -7.38 -15.75 8.01
N VAL A 110 -6.24 -15.95 7.35
CA VAL A 110 -5.90 -15.28 6.09
C VAL A 110 -6.95 -15.60 5.03
N LYS A 111 -7.31 -16.87 4.85
CA LYS A 111 -8.32 -17.31 3.87
C LYS A 111 -9.68 -16.66 4.10
N MET A 112 -10.11 -16.52 5.35
CA MET A 112 -11.38 -15.91 5.72
C MET A 112 -11.39 -14.38 5.53
N LEU A 113 -10.28 -13.71 5.84
CA LEU A 113 -10.24 -12.25 5.95
C LEU A 113 -9.68 -11.55 4.72
N LEU A 114 -8.82 -12.20 3.95
CA LEU A 114 -8.19 -11.59 2.76
C LEU A 114 -9.22 -11.00 1.77
N PRO A 115 -10.38 -11.64 1.49
CA PRO A 115 -11.41 -11.03 0.62
C PRO A 115 -11.95 -9.69 1.15
N MET A 116 -11.87 -9.46 2.46
CA MET A 116 -12.38 -8.25 3.11
C MET A 116 -11.39 -7.08 3.04
N ILE A 117 -10.14 -7.29 2.59
CA ILE A 117 -9.16 -6.21 2.43
C ILE A 117 -9.65 -5.12 1.46
N SER A 118 -10.54 -5.48 0.53
CA SER A 118 -11.24 -4.55 -0.37
C SER A 118 -11.91 -3.38 0.35
N LYS A 119 -12.34 -3.58 1.61
CA LYS A 119 -12.96 -2.54 2.47
C LYS A 119 -11.97 -1.54 3.05
N LYS A 120 -10.66 -1.80 2.92
CA LYS A 120 -9.55 -0.97 3.42
C LYS A 120 -8.74 -0.36 2.27
N GLN A 121 -9.23 -0.49 1.04
CA GLN A 121 -8.61 0.09 -0.15
C GLN A 121 -9.00 1.56 -0.31
N HIS A 122 -8.18 2.31 -1.04
CA HIS A 122 -8.43 3.70 -1.44
C HIS A 122 -8.48 4.72 -0.29
N LEU A 123 -7.90 4.38 0.86
CA LEU A 123 -7.67 5.31 1.96
C LEU A 123 -6.60 6.34 1.58
N PRO A 124 -6.60 7.55 2.16
CA PRO A 124 -5.45 8.46 2.08
C PRO A 124 -4.16 7.73 2.50
N TYR A 125 -3.06 8.01 1.81
CA TYR A 125 -1.80 7.30 2.02
C TYR A 125 -1.29 7.32 3.47
N PRO A 126 -1.33 8.46 4.21
CA PRO A 126 -0.95 8.48 5.61
C PRO A 126 -1.83 7.57 6.48
N GLU A 127 -3.14 7.51 6.21
CA GLU A 127 -4.05 6.63 6.95
C GLU A 127 -3.75 5.15 6.67
N ALA A 128 -3.45 4.81 5.42
CA ALA A 128 -3.08 3.44 5.05
C ALA A 128 -1.76 3.01 5.70
N LEU A 129 -0.75 3.89 5.74
CA LEU A 129 0.50 3.65 6.47
C LEU A 129 0.25 3.46 7.96
N ALA A 130 -0.58 4.30 8.58
CA ALA A 130 -0.91 4.19 10.00
C ALA A 130 -1.56 2.83 10.35
N LEU A 131 -2.39 2.27 9.45
CA LEU A 131 -2.94 0.92 9.63
C LEU A 131 -1.84 -0.15 9.59
N LEU A 132 -0.93 -0.06 8.63
CA LEU A 132 0.18 -1.00 8.49
C LEU A 132 1.13 -0.94 9.70
N ASP A 133 1.50 0.27 10.13
CA ASP A 133 2.35 0.50 11.29
C ASP A 133 1.71 -0.05 12.57
N ALA A 134 0.40 0.15 12.75
CA ALA A 134 -0.33 -0.41 13.88
C ALA A 134 -0.29 -1.94 13.92
N VAL A 135 -0.37 -2.61 12.76
CA VAL A 135 -0.23 -4.08 12.67
C VAL A 135 1.20 -4.52 13.00
N ARG A 136 2.21 -3.87 12.43
CA ARG A 136 3.63 -4.22 12.67
C ARG A 136 4.02 -4.04 14.13
N GLN A 137 3.60 -2.94 14.75
CA GLN A 137 3.81 -2.69 16.18
C GLN A 137 3.10 -3.72 17.08
N GLN A 138 1.96 -4.26 16.66
CA GLN A 138 1.29 -5.35 17.40
C GLN A 138 2.09 -6.65 17.30
N ALA A 139 2.68 -6.94 16.14
CA ALA A 139 3.52 -8.12 15.94
C ALA A 139 4.81 -8.03 16.78
N ASP A 140 5.48 -6.88 16.81
CA ASP A 140 6.70 -6.68 17.59
C ASP A 140 6.49 -6.82 19.10
N LYS A 141 5.29 -6.47 19.60
CA LYS A 141 4.92 -6.65 21.02
C LYS A 141 4.59 -8.10 21.38
N ALA A 142 4.32 -8.94 20.39
CA ALA A 142 3.96 -10.34 20.58
C ALA A 142 5.16 -11.29 20.39
N ALA A 143 6.30 -10.78 19.92
CA ALA A 143 7.59 -11.46 19.79
C ALA A 143 8.44 -11.33 21.07
#